data_AF-A0A7Y5LIK5-F1
#
_entry.id   AF-A0A7Y5LIK5-F1
#
_cell.length_a   1.000
_cell.length_b   1.000
_cell.length_c   1.000
_cell.angle_alpha   90.00
_cell.angle_beta   90.00
_cell.angle_gamma   90.00
#
_symmetry.space_group_name_H-M   'P 1'
#
loop_
_entity.id
_entity.type
_entity.pdbx_description
1 polymer ?
#
loop_
_entity_poly.entity_id
_entity_poly.type
_entity_poly.pdbx_seq_one_letter_code
_entity_poly.pdbx_strand_id
1 'polypeptide(L)'
;MRLIRLCAVAATLFSDVSLAGQEELAPEELLLARIKLHMAEVLEKLPNYTCLETIERSRRRAANKRYELIDSLRLEVAYVERKEMFAWPGAGKFEEREFREFVPAGAFGNGNFALHARSVFLSNAASFSYEGETVEGDRRLVRFHFRIPQALSGYSIRVGEEEAIVGYHGFFQADAGTIDLVRLRVIADELPPQLRLSEATDTLEYGRQHIGGTDFLLPLGSELRMIDMWGNEARNRIVFSGCRQYAGESFLSFADPPPDSEPAPLTPAEVQLPAGIVLEVELEARLDLRTAAIGDPVIATVLRSVRKQGKTLVDKGARLSGRIHKLDRTRSSYFAVGFTFGTLEFDGNHAVIASRVEEAGPFFGLYRAYRNSAIQDNTLAVRSTHPMLPAGFRLVLQTIPISNEAKQ
;
A
#
# COMPACT_ATOMS: atom_id res chain seq x y z
N MET A 1 -30.28 -100.14 -23.18
CA MET A 1 -29.09 -100.60 -23.94
C MET A 1 -28.62 -99.48 -24.86
N ARG A 2 -27.67 -98.66 -24.40
CA ARG A 2 -26.56 -98.00 -25.10
C ARG A 2 -26.15 -96.76 -24.32
N LEU A 3 -24.84 -96.69 -24.17
CA LEU A 3 -24.01 -95.92 -23.26
C LEU A 3 -23.31 -94.79 -24.04
N ILE A 4 -22.73 -93.82 -23.31
CA ILE A 4 -21.62 -92.90 -23.70
C ILE A 4 -22.10 -91.65 -24.48
N ARG A 5 -21.75 -90.38 -24.16
CA ARG A 5 -20.48 -89.80 -23.67
C ARG A 5 -20.70 -88.42 -23.01
N LEU A 6 -19.90 -88.14 -21.98
CA LEU A 6 -19.62 -86.81 -21.40
C LEU A 6 -19.15 -85.80 -22.45
N CYS A 7 -19.50 -84.52 -22.28
CA CYS A 7 -18.55 -83.40 -22.28
C CYS A 7 -19.20 -82.17 -21.61
N ALA A 8 -18.67 -81.79 -20.46
CA ALA A 8 -19.00 -80.57 -19.74
C ALA A 8 -18.25 -79.38 -20.37
N VAL A 9 -18.97 -78.29 -20.65
CA VAL A 9 -18.36 -76.98 -20.91
C VAL A 9 -19.01 -76.00 -19.93
N ALA A 10 -18.34 -75.80 -18.79
CA ALA A 10 -18.66 -74.73 -17.86
C ALA A 10 -18.01 -73.44 -18.41
N ALA A 11 -18.81 -72.56 -19.01
CA ALA A 11 -18.37 -71.23 -19.38
C ALA A 11 -18.38 -70.33 -18.14
N THR A 12 -17.24 -70.22 -17.47
CA THR A 12 -17.00 -69.19 -16.45
C THR A 12 -16.86 -67.83 -17.13
N LEU A 13 -17.90 -67.01 -17.04
CA LEU A 13 -17.82 -65.57 -17.29
C LEU A 13 -16.98 -64.94 -16.18
N PHE A 14 -15.68 -64.79 -16.41
CA PHE A 14 -14.86 -63.89 -15.61
C PHE A 14 -15.24 -62.46 -16.00
N SER A 15 -15.93 -61.78 -15.10
CA SER A 15 -16.05 -60.33 -15.13
C SER A 15 -14.68 -59.76 -14.79
N ASP A 16 -13.94 -59.31 -15.80
CA ASP A 16 -12.77 -58.47 -15.60
C ASP A 16 -13.24 -57.16 -14.97
N VAL A 17 -13.17 -57.10 -13.64
CA VAL A 17 -13.19 -55.85 -12.90
C VAL A 17 -11.86 -55.18 -13.20
N SER A 18 -11.81 -54.34 -14.24
CA SER A 18 -10.74 -53.38 -14.42
C SER A 18 -10.69 -52.52 -13.15
N LEU A 19 -9.67 -52.75 -12.31
CA LEU A 19 -9.19 -51.73 -11.40
C LEU A 19 -8.84 -50.53 -12.28
N ALA A 20 -9.68 -49.49 -12.23
CA ALA A 20 -9.30 -48.18 -12.72
C ALA A 20 -8.00 -47.81 -12.01
N GLY A 21 -6.90 -47.72 -12.77
CA GLY A 21 -5.63 -47.23 -12.25
C GLY A 21 -5.85 -45.85 -11.64
N GLN A 22 -5.35 -45.63 -10.43
CA GLN A 22 -5.03 -44.28 -10.01
C GLN A 22 -3.99 -43.77 -10.98
N GLU A 23 -4.41 -42.94 -11.94
CA GLU A 23 -3.52 -42.22 -12.82
C GLU A 23 -2.65 -41.33 -11.93
N GLU A 24 -1.37 -41.64 -11.84
CA GLU A 24 -0.41 -40.90 -11.04
C GLU A 24 -0.33 -39.48 -11.62
N LEU A 25 -0.61 -38.47 -10.79
CA LEU A 25 -0.63 -37.06 -11.21
C LEU A 25 0.67 -36.71 -11.93
N ALA A 26 0.58 -35.91 -13.00
CA ALA A 26 1.76 -35.52 -13.75
C ALA A 26 2.77 -34.80 -12.82
N PRO A 27 4.09 -34.95 -13.01
CA PRO A 27 5.10 -34.33 -12.13
C PRO A 27 4.91 -32.82 -11.93
N GLU A 28 4.42 -32.13 -12.96
CA GLU A 28 4.12 -30.70 -12.97
C GLU A 28 2.89 -30.36 -12.10
N GLU A 29 1.87 -31.22 -12.07
CA GLU A 29 0.68 -31.05 -11.23
C GLU A 29 1.04 -31.25 -9.76
N LEU A 30 1.88 -32.24 -9.46
CA LEU A 30 2.43 -32.45 -8.12
C LEU A 30 3.29 -31.26 -7.67
N LEU A 31 4.09 -30.68 -8.58
CA LEU A 31 4.87 -29.49 -8.30
C LEU A 31 3.98 -28.28 -8.02
N LEU A 32 2.97 -28.04 -8.85
CA LEU A 32 1.99 -26.97 -8.63
C LEU A 32 1.29 -27.13 -7.28
N ALA A 33 0.87 -28.35 -6.92
CA ALA A 33 0.23 -28.62 -5.64
C ALA A 33 1.16 -28.28 -4.44
N ARG A 34 2.45 -28.65 -4.53
CA ARG A 34 3.44 -28.28 -3.50
C ARG A 34 3.63 -26.76 -3.39
N ILE A 35 3.73 -26.06 -4.51
CA ILE A 35 3.87 -24.59 -4.52
C ILE A 35 2.63 -23.93 -3.91
N LYS A 36 1.42 -24.38 -4.27
CA LYS A 36 0.17 -23.85 -3.69
C LYS A 36 0.10 -24.07 -2.19
N LEU A 37 0.48 -25.26 -1.71
CA LEU A 37 0.51 -25.56 -0.27
C LEU A 37 1.52 -24.66 0.47
N HIS A 38 2.74 -24.53 -0.07
CA HIS A 38 3.76 -23.63 0.48
C HIS A 38 3.29 -22.18 0.56
N MET A 39 2.69 -21.67 -0.52
CA MET A 39 2.15 -20.32 -0.55
C MET A 39 0.96 -20.14 0.39
N ALA A 40 0.15 -21.17 0.65
CA ALA A 40 -0.90 -21.12 1.67
C ALA A 40 -0.30 -20.92 3.07
N GLU A 41 0.72 -21.70 3.44
CA GLU A 41 1.42 -21.55 4.74
C GLU A 41 2.06 -20.18 4.91
N VAL A 42 2.64 -19.62 3.84
CA VAL A 42 3.18 -18.25 3.83
C VAL A 42 2.05 -17.25 4.06
N LEU A 43 0.99 -17.30 3.26
CA LEU A 43 -0.09 -16.30 3.27
C LEU A 43 -0.99 -16.37 4.51
N GLU A 44 -0.99 -17.48 5.24
CA GLU A 44 -1.67 -17.59 6.55
C GLU A 44 -0.98 -16.77 7.65
N LYS A 45 0.35 -16.59 7.57
CA LYS A 45 1.11 -15.82 8.56
C LYS A 45 1.18 -14.33 8.21
N LEU A 46 0.86 -13.95 6.98
CA LEU A 46 0.91 -12.58 6.47
C LEU A 46 0.15 -11.55 7.35
N PRO A 47 -1.03 -11.86 7.92
CA PRO A 47 -1.75 -10.92 8.78
C PRO A 47 -0.98 -10.43 10.01
N ASN A 48 0.06 -11.16 10.41
CA ASN A 48 0.91 -10.77 11.53
C ASN A 48 1.95 -9.73 11.14
N TYR A 49 1.97 -9.20 9.92
CA TYR A 49 3.02 -8.29 9.46
C TYR A 49 2.46 -7.01 8.85
N THR A 50 3.18 -5.92 9.09
CA THR A 50 2.99 -4.65 8.40
C THR A 50 4.32 -4.18 7.81
N CYS A 51 4.26 -3.49 6.68
CA CYS A 51 5.42 -2.92 6.00
C CYS A 51 5.18 -1.45 5.68
N LEU A 52 6.26 -0.68 5.59
CA LEU A 52 6.24 0.63 4.95
C LEU A 52 6.31 0.44 3.43
N GLU A 53 5.24 0.84 2.75
CA GLU A 53 5.11 0.89 1.31
C GLU A 53 5.52 2.28 0.79
N THR A 54 6.58 2.33 -0.02
CA THR A 54 6.98 3.55 -0.74
C THR A 54 6.64 3.41 -2.22
N ILE A 55 5.78 4.29 -2.71
CA ILE A 55 5.31 4.32 -4.10
C ILE A 55 5.94 5.52 -4.83
N GLU A 56 6.72 5.27 -5.87
CA GLU A 56 7.18 6.31 -6.79
C GLU A 56 6.31 6.34 -8.04
N ARG A 57 5.71 7.50 -8.32
CA ARG A 57 4.82 7.67 -9.48
C ARG A 57 5.51 8.46 -10.56
N SER A 58 5.54 7.90 -11.75
CA SER A 58 6.19 8.51 -12.89
C SER A 58 5.36 8.35 -14.16
N ARG A 59 5.57 9.22 -15.14
CA ARG A 59 4.89 9.14 -16.43
C ARG A 59 5.82 9.40 -17.60
N ARG A 60 5.45 8.91 -18.78
CA ARG A 60 6.06 9.31 -20.06
C ARG A 60 4.99 9.44 -21.12
N ARG A 61 5.16 10.38 -22.04
CA ARG A 61 4.19 10.61 -23.14
C ARG A 61 4.31 9.63 -24.31
N ALA A 62 5.44 8.93 -24.39
CA ALA A 62 5.69 7.92 -25.42
C ALA A 62 6.78 6.97 -24.94
N ALA A 63 6.80 5.76 -25.51
CA ALA A 63 7.73 4.69 -25.12
C ALA A 63 9.22 5.07 -25.26
N ASN A 64 9.56 6.00 -26.15
CA ASN A 64 10.93 6.47 -26.36
C ASN A 64 11.32 7.67 -25.48
N LYS A 65 10.41 8.19 -24.65
CA LYS A 65 10.69 9.27 -23.70
C LYS A 65 11.08 8.71 -22.35
N ARG A 66 11.88 9.49 -21.61
CA ARG A 66 12.23 9.19 -20.23
C ARG A 66 11.00 9.36 -19.35
N TYR A 67 10.92 8.57 -18.28
CA TYR A 67 9.94 8.81 -17.23
C TYR A 67 10.26 10.10 -16.49
N GLU A 68 9.24 10.91 -16.30
CA GLU A 68 9.23 12.08 -15.43
C GLU A 68 8.61 11.66 -14.10
N LEU A 69 9.33 11.84 -13.00
CA LEU A 69 8.81 11.63 -11.65
C LEU A 69 7.73 12.67 -11.35
N ILE A 70 6.55 12.20 -10.99
CA ILE A 70 5.43 13.05 -10.58
C ILE A 70 5.60 13.35 -9.09
N ASP A 71 5.64 12.31 -8.26
CA ASP A 71 5.76 12.39 -6.81
C ASP A 71 6.13 11.02 -6.20
N SER A 72 6.21 10.99 -4.87
CA SER A 72 6.38 9.77 -4.09
C SER A 72 5.35 9.78 -2.96
N LEU A 73 4.87 8.60 -2.57
CA LEU A 73 3.89 8.39 -1.50
C LEU A 73 4.45 7.34 -0.53
N ARG A 74 4.21 7.51 0.77
CA ARG A 74 4.56 6.56 1.82
C ARG A 74 3.34 6.21 2.65
N LEU A 75 3.06 4.92 2.75
CA LEU A 75 1.96 4.34 3.51
C LEU A 75 2.49 3.16 4.34
N GLU A 76 1.87 2.86 5.47
CA GLU A 76 1.97 1.54 6.07
C GLU A 76 0.89 0.65 5.46
N VAL A 77 1.25 -0.58 5.09
CA VAL A 77 0.32 -1.60 4.59
C VAL A 77 0.27 -2.77 5.57
N ALA A 78 -0.91 -3.33 5.75
CA ALA A 78 -1.13 -4.57 6.50
C ALA A 78 -2.19 -5.41 5.78
N TYR A 79 -2.20 -6.71 6.06
CA TYR A 79 -3.22 -7.61 5.53
C TYR A 79 -4.13 -8.09 6.66
N VAL A 80 -5.34 -7.54 6.77
CA VAL A 80 -6.25 -7.80 7.90
C VAL A 80 -7.61 -8.21 7.35
N GLU A 81 -8.24 -9.24 7.94
CA GLU A 81 -9.59 -9.71 7.55
C GLU A 81 -9.80 -9.91 6.04
N ARG A 82 -8.76 -10.40 5.37
CA ARG A 82 -8.72 -10.62 3.93
C ARG A 82 -8.66 -9.38 3.03
N LYS A 83 -8.40 -8.21 3.59
CA LYS A 83 -8.20 -6.95 2.88
C LYS A 83 -6.78 -6.45 3.05
N GLU A 84 -6.29 -5.73 2.04
CA GLU A 84 -5.12 -4.86 2.20
C GLU A 84 -5.60 -3.56 2.85
N MET A 85 -5.05 -3.25 4.02
CA MET A 85 -5.37 -2.08 4.81
C MET A 85 -4.19 -1.11 4.76
N PHE A 86 -4.48 0.18 4.68
CA PHE A 86 -3.47 1.21 4.57
C PHE A 86 -3.58 2.21 5.73
N ALA A 87 -2.44 2.73 6.14
CA ALA A 87 -2.36 3.80 7.13
C ALA A 87 -1.30 4.80 6.73
N TRP A 88 -1.39 6.01 7.26
CA TRP A 88 -0.24 6.89 7.22
C TRP A 88 0.87 6.38 8.14
N PRO A 89 2.15 6.56 7.78
CA PRO A 89 3.25 6.14 8.64
C PRO A 89 3.12 6.73 10.05
N GLY A 90 3.11 5.85 11.05
CA GLY A 90 3.02 6.24 12.47
C GLY A 90 1.63 6.66 12.93
N ALA A 91 0.60 6.55 12.09
CA ALA A 91 -0.77 6.58 12.56
C ALA A 91 -0.98 5.31 13.41
N GLY A 92 -1.22 5.46 14.72
CA GLY A 92 -1.33 4.33 15.65
C GLY A 92 -2.48 3.34 15.37
N LYS A 93 -3.22 3.52 14.27
CA LYS A 93 -4.31 2.65 13.81
C LYS A 93 -4.31 2.59 12.28
N PHE A 94 -4.59 1.40 11.73
CA PHE A 94 -4.99 1.25 10.34
C PHE A 94 -6.43 1.71 10.21
N GLU A 95 -6.67 2.65 9.31
CA GLU A 95 -8.01 3.18 9.07
C GLU A 95 -8.64 2.32 7.96
N GLU A 96 -9.90 1.91 8.11
CA GLU A 96 -10.70 1.34 7.00
C GLU A 96 -11.16 2.47 6.06
N ARG A 97 -10.25 3.40 5.75
CA ARG A 97 -10.48 4.44 4.76
C ARG A 97 -10.25 3.86 3.38
N GLU A 98 -11.03 4.33 2.41
CA GLU A 98 -10.81 3.92 1.04
C GLU A 98 -9.42 4.39 0.61
N PHE A 99 -8.66 3.54 -0.09
CA PHE A 99 -7.33 3.90 -0.62
C PHE A 99 -7.37 5.22 -1.44
N ARG A 100 -8.54 5.57 -2.00
CA ARG A 100 -8.82 6.83 -2.69
C ARG A 100 -8.61 8.08 -1.81
N GLU A 101 -8.86 7.98 -0.50
CA GLU A 101 -8.68 9.08 0.46
C GLU A 101 -7.19 9.37 0.70
N PHE A 102 -6.34 8.34 0.64
CA PHE A 102 -4.88 8.50 0.71
C PHE A 102 -4.31 9.01 -0.61
N VAL A 103 -4.92 8.61 -1.74
CA VAL A 103 -4.40 8.89 -3.07
C VAL A 103 -5.49 9.32 -4.06
N PRO A 104 -5.86 10.61 -4.07
CA PRO A 104 -7.05 11.10 -4.78
C PRO A 104 -6.92 11.05 -6.29
N ALA A 105 -5.70 11.09 -6.84
CA ALA A 105 -5.45 11.08 -8.28
C ALA A 105 -4.34 10.09 -8.63
N GLY A 106 -4.33 9.63 -9.89
CA GLY A 106 -3.32 8.71 -10.40
C GLY A 106 -3.93 7.39 -10.87
N ALA A 107 -3.08 6.49 -11.36
CA ALA A 107 -3.46 5.17 -11.83
C ALA A 107 -2.99 4.12 -10.81
N PHE A 108 -3.88 3.28 -10.30
CA PHE A 108 -3.59 2.33 -9.21
C PHE A 108 -4.30 1.00 -9.43
N GLY A 109 -3.69 -0.07 -8.91
CA GLY A 109 -4.29 -1.39 -8.79
C GLY A 109 -4.13 -1.89 -7.34
N ASN A 110 -5.08 -2.68 -6.87
CA ASN A 110 -4.97 -3.39 -5.58
C ASN A 110 -4.16 -4.68 -5.73
N GLY A 111 -3.79 -5.30 -4.61
CA GLY A 111 -3.26 -6.66 -4.58
C GLY A 111 -1.74 -6.77 -4.55
N ASN A 112 -1.05 -5.65 -4.38
CA ASN A 112 0.41 -5.56 -4.39
C ASN A 112 1.08 -6.14 -3.14
N PHE A 113 0.33 -6.38 -2.06
CA PHE A 113 0.87 -6.94 -0.82
C PHE A 113 0.43 -8.39 -0.58
N ALA A 114 -0.83 -8.72 -0.86
CA ALA A 114 -1.44 -10.01 -0.54
C ALA A 114 -2.43 -10.51 -1.60
N LEU A 115 -3.28 -9.63 -2.15
CA LEU A 115 -4.51 -10.10 -2.82
C LEU A 115 -4.24 -10.86 -4.11
N HIS A 116 -3.22 -10.47 -4.89
CA HIS A 116 -2.85 -11.22 -6.10
C HIS A 116 -2.35 -12.62 -5.77
N ALA A 117 -1.40 -12.76 -4.85
CA ALA A 117 -0.88 -14.06 -4.45
C ALA A 117 -2.01 -14.95 -3.90
N ARG A 118 -2.92 -14.41 -3.08
CA ARG A 118 -4.05 -15.18 -2.58
C ARG A 118 -5.01 -15.62 -3.68
N SER A 119 -5.33 -14.73 -4.61
CA SER A 119 -6.22 -15.07 -5.72
C SER A 119 -5.63 -16.17 -6.59
N VAL A 120 -4.32 -16.14 -6.83
CA VAL A 120 -3.63 -17.18 -7.59
C VAL A 120 -3.54 -18.49 -6.79
N PHE A 121 -2.98 -18.49 -5.58
CA PHE A 121 -2.61 -19.73 -4.91
C PHE A 121 -3.70 -20.35 -4.02
N LEU A 122 -4.60 -19.53 -3.45
CA LEU A 122 -5.55 -19.98 -2.41
C LEU A 122 -7.01 -19.99 -2.90
N SER A 123 -7.30 -19.44 -4.08
CA SER A 123 -8.64 -19.48 -4.65
C SER A 123 -8.82 -20.65 -5.63
N ASN A 124 -10.08 -20.97 -5.94
CA ASN A 124 -10.45 -21.89 -7.01
C ASN A 124 -10.70 -21.15 -8.35
N ALA A 125 -10.30 -19.87 -8.46
CA ALA A 125 -10.56 -19.04 -9.64
C ALA A 125 -9.50 -19.20 -10.74
N ALA A 126 -8.29 -19.63 -10.37
CA ALA A 126 -7.15 -19.69 -11.29
C ALA A 126 -7.07 -21.05 -12.00
N SER A 127 -6.98 -21.02 -13.33
CA SER A 127 -6.51 -22.15 -14.15
C SER A 127 -5.01 -22.03 -14.40
N PHE A 128 -4.29 -23.16 -14.49
CA PHE A 128 -2.83 -23.18 -14.61
C PHE A 128 -2.35 -23.99 -15.81
N SER A 129 -1.22 -23.59 -16.37
CA SER A 129 -0.46 -24.35 -17.36
C SER A 129 1.03 -24.22 -17.11
N TYR A 130 1.75 -25.34 -17.10
CA TYR A 130 3.20 -25.34 -16.94
C TYR A 130 3.89 -24.80 -18.20
N GLU A 131 4.89 -23.92 -18.02
CA GLU A 131 5.62 -23.27 -19.11
C GLU A 131 7.11 -23.65 -19.14
N GLY A 132 7.53 -24.60 -18.32
CA GLY A 132 8.91 -25.09 -18.28
C GLY A 132 9.77 -24.47 -17.17
N GLU A 133 11.05 -24.82 -17.22
CA GLU A 133 12.09 -24.26 -16.35
C GLU A 133 12.92 -23.23 -17.10
N THR A 134 13.40 -22.23 -16.37
CA THR A 134 14.40 -21.27 -16.85
C THR A 134 15.49 -21.09 -15.81
N VAL A 135 16.63 -20.55 -16.24
CA VAL A 135 17.75 -20.23 -15.35
C VAL A 135 17.93 -18.71 -15.38
N GLU A 136 17.76 -18.06 -14.23
CA GLU A 136 18.01 -16.63 -14.02
C GLU A 136 19.16 -16.49 -13.03
N GLY A 137 20.36 -16.17 -13.53
CA GLY A 137 21.59 -16.18 -12.72
C GLY A 137 21.90 -17.60 -12.23
N ASP A 138 22.07 -17.76 -10.92
CA ASP A 138 22.32 -19.07 -10.29
C ASP A 138 21.03 -19.79 -9.88
N ARG A 139 19.86 -19.21 -10.18
CA ARG A 139 18.56 -19.74 -9.76
C ARG A 139 17.90 -20.51 -10.90
N ARG A 140 17.50 -21.75 -10.60
CA ARG A 140 16.61 -22.51 -11.47
C ARG A 140 15.17 -22.20 -11.08
N LEU A 141 14.40 -21.66 -12.00
CA LEU A 141 13.03 -21.21 -11.77
C LEU A 141 12.05 -22.05 -12.58
N VAL A 142 11.01 -22.54 -11.93
CA VAL A 142 9.89 -23.20 -12.58
C VAL A 142 8.80 -22.17 -12.85
N ARG A 143 8.15 -22.25 -14.01
CA ARG A 143 7.20 -21.23 -14.46
C ARG A 143 5.85 -21.83 -14.77
N PHE A 144 4.80 -21.18 -14.27
CA PHE A 144 3.41 -21.52 -14.57
C PHE A 144 2.69 -20.27 -15.05
N HIS A 145 1.98 -20.39 -16.16
CA HIS A 145 0.97 -19.43 -16.56
C HIS A 145 -0.30 -19.67 -15.77
N PHE A 146 -1.03 -18.60 -15.48
CA PHE A 146 -2.34 -18.66 -14.85
C PHE A 146 -3.31 -17.69 -15.52
N ARG A 147 -4.62 -17.97 -15.35
CA ARG A 147 -5.69 -17.06 -15.76
C ARG A 147 -6.81 -17.06 -14.73
N ILE A 148 -7.33 -15.87 -14.43
CA ILE A 148 -8.49 -15.64 -13.57
C ILE A 148 -9.52 -14.81 -14.36
N PRO A 149 -10.73 -15.36 -14.64
CA PRO A 149 -11.76 -14.63 -15.36
C PRO A 149 -12.33 -13.49 -14.50
N GLN A 150 -12.84 -12.43 -15.14
CA GLN A 150 -13.38 -11.25 -14.46
C GLN A 150 -14.45 -11.61 -13.41
N ALA A 151 -15.33 -12.57 -13.73
CA ALA A 151 -16.41 -13.01 -12.84
C ALA A 151 -15.93 -13.61 -11.50
N LEU A 152 -14.67 -14.04 -11.41
CA LEU A 152 -14.05 -14.59 -10.22
C LEU A 152 -12.90 -13.71 -9.71
N SER A 153 -12.75 -12.50 -10.26
CA SER A 153 -11.67 -11.57 -9.96
C SER A 153 -12.09 -10.54 -8.91
N GLY A 154 -11.14 -10.15 -8.06
CA GLY A 154 -11.22 -8.95 -7.23
C GLY A 154 -10.21 -7.87 -7.63
N TYR A 155 -9.59 -7.99 -8.82
CA TYR A 155 -8.59 -7.04 -9.28
C TYR A 155 -9.26 -5.76 -9.73
N SER A 156 -9.13 -4.70 -8.92
CA SER A 156 -9.63 -3.37 -9.21
C SER A 156 -8.54 -2.51 -9.81
N ILE A 157 -8.83 -1.90 -10.95
CA ILE A 157 -7.98 -0.89 -11.58
C ILE A 157 -8.71 0.45 -11.52
N ARG A 158 -8.00 1.47 -11.03
CA ARG A 158 -8.49 2.84 -10.95
C ARG A 158 -7.60 3.78 -11.74
N VAL A 159 -8.20 4.66 -12.53
CA VAL A 159 -7.53 5.72 -13.30
C VAL A 159 -8.27 7.03 -13.12
N GLY A 160 -7.71 7.94 -12.32
CA GLY A 160 -8.42 9.16 -11.93
C GLY A 160 -9.67 8.83 -11.14
N GLU A 161 -10.84 9.21 -11.68
CA GLU A 161 -12.14 8.97 -11.04
C GLU A 161 -12.79 7.64 -11.43
N GLU A 162 -12.31 7.00 -12.50
CA GLU A 162 -12.86 5.78 -13.06
C GLU A 162 -12.26 4.55 -12.39
N GLU A 163 -13.08 3.55 -12.11
CA GLU A 163 -12.66 2.30 -11.46
C GLU A 163 -13.43 1.12 -12.06
N ALA A 164 -12.76 -0.02 -12.23
CA ALA A 164 -13.40 -1.25 -12.68
C ALA A 164 -12.68 -2.50 -12.18
N ILE A 165 -13.47 -3.56 -11.93
CA ILE A 165 -12.96 -4.92 -11.70
C ILE A 165 -12.67 -5.57 -13.06
N VAL A 166 -11.51 -6.18 -13.22
CA VAL A 166 -11.07 -6.80 -14.48
C VAL A 166 -10.62 -8.25 -14.29
N GLY A 167 -10.75 -9.06 -15.33
CA GLY A 167 -10.06 -10.35 -15.39
C GLY A 167 -8.56 -10.13 -15.56
N TYR A 168 -7.77 -11.18 -15.37
CA TYR A 168 -6.34 -11.09 -15.63
C TYR A 168 -5.71 -12.45 -15.86
N HIS A 169 -4.59 -12.43 -16.58
CA HIS A 169 -3.73 -13.58 -16.76
C HIS A 169 -2.28 -13.19 -16.46
N GLY A 170 -1.38 -14.15 -16.54
CA GLY A 170 0.04 -13.88 -16.40
C GLY A 170 0.79 -15.13 -15.99
N PHE A 171 1.85 -14.96 -15.23
CA PHE A 171 2.66 -16.08 -14.80
C PHE A 171 3.22 -15.85 -13.40
N PHE A 172 3.55 -16.95 -12.73
CA PHE A 172 4.44 -16.92 -11.59
C PHE A 172 5.68 -17.76 -11.86
N GLN A 173 6.78 -17.38 -11.21
CA GLN A 173 8.02 -18.15 -11.15
C GLN A 173 8.28 -18.54 -9.71
N ALA A 174 8.56 -19.82 -9.47
CA ALA A 174 8.99 -20.33 -8.18
C ALA A 174 10.40 -20.88 -8.27
N ASP A 175 11.14 -20.82 -7.17
CA ASP A 175 12.46 -21.44 -7.07
C ASP A 175 12.34 -22.97 -7.13
N ALA A 176 13.09 -23.63 -8.00
CA ALA A 176 12.98 -25.08 -8.18
C ALA A 176 13.47 -25.87 -6.94
N GLY A 177 14.31 -25.27 -6.10
CA GLY A 177 14.83 -25.90 -4.89
C GLY A 177 13.96 -25.61 -3.67
N THR A 178 13.65 -24.34 -3.43
CA THR A 178 12.92 -23.92 -2.21
C THR A 178 11.41 -23.80 -2.39
N ILE A 179 10.90 -23.90 -3.62
CA ILE A 179 9.51 -23.63 -4.02
C ILE A 179 8.99 -22.24 -3.62
N ASP A 180 9.87 -21.34 -3.18
CA ASP A 180 9.52 -19.95 -2.88
C ASP A 180 9.08 -19.24 -4.16
N LEU A 181 7.97 -18.51 -4.07
CA LEU A 181 7.59 -17.57 -5.10
C LEU A 181 8.70 -16.52 -5.28
N VAL A 182 9.07 -16.27 -6.53
CA VAL A 182 10.12 -15.33 -6.93
C VAL A 182 9.52 -14.12 -7.61
N ARG A 183 8.61 -14.37 -8.55
CA ARG A 183 7.99 -13.33 -9.35
C ARG A 183 6.54 -13.69 -9.63
N LEU A 184 5.67 -12.70 -9.58
CA LEU A 184 4.29 -12.79 -10.02
C LEU A 184 4.03 -11.65 -11.00
N ARG A 185 3.74 -12.00 -12.26
CA ARG A 185 3.32 -11.03 -13.28
C ARG A 185 1.82 -11.15 -13.52
N VAL A 186 1.14 -10.02 -13.48
CA VAL A 186 -0.31 -9.87 -13.68
C VAL A 186 -0.55 -8.95 -14.86
N ILE A 187 -1.37 -9.37 -15.82
CA ILE A 187 -1.72 -8.64 -17.04
C ILE A 187 -3.24 -8.57 -17.08
N ALA A 188 -3.79 -7.36 -17.06
CA ALA A 188 -5.23 -7.15 -17.08
C ALA A 188 -5.84 -7.58 -18.41
N ASP A 189 -6.96 -8.29 -18.33
CA ASP A 189 -7.78 -8.72 -19.47
C ASP A 189 -9.00 -7.81 -19.62
N GLU A 190 -9.47 -7.64 -20.87
CA GLU A 190 -10.77 -7.04 -21.19
C GLU A 190 -11.02 -5.69 -20.50
N LEU A 191 -10.01 -4.80 -20.53
CA LEU A 191 -10.05 -3.48 -19.93
C LEU A 191 -11.28 -2.68 -20.42
N PRO A 192 -12.21 -2.29 -19.52
CA PRO A 192 -13.41 -1.56 -19.90
C PRO A 192 -13.09 -0.17 -20.50
N PRO A 193 -13.83 0.28 -21.54
CA PRO A 193 -13.53 1.54 -22.24
C PRO A 193 -13.50 2.79 -21.34
N GLN A 194 -14.26 2.80 -20.23
CA GLN A 194 -14.27 3.92 -19.29
C GLN A 194 -12.91 4.15 -18.62
N LEU A 195 -12.08 3.11 -18.43
CA LEU A 195 -10.73 3.25 -17.89
C LEU A 195 -9.78 3.97 -18.85
N ARG A 196 -10.11 3.98 -20.16
CA ARG A 196 -9.28 4.55 -21.24
C ARG A 196 -7.86 4.00 -21.26
N LEU A 197 -7.70 2.74 -20.88
CA LEU A 197 -6.44 1.99 -20.90
C LEU A 197 -6.41 1.02 -22.07
N SER A 198 -5.24 0.88 -22.68
CA SER A 198 -4.93 -0.17 -23.65
C SER A 198 -4.17 -1.34 -23.02
N GLU A 199 -3.35 -1.09 -22.00
CA GLU A 199 -2.60 -2.11 -21.26
C GLU A 199 -2.53 -1.74 -19.77
N ALA A 200 -2.62 -2.74 -18.90
CA ALA A 200 -2.22 -2.65 -17.51
C ALA A 200 -1.48 -3.93 -17.10
N THR A 201 -0.23 -3.77 -16.67
CA THR A 201 0.64 -4.88 -16.28
C THR A 201 1.30 -4.57 -14.95
N ASP A 202 1.16 -5.47 -13.98
CA ASP A 202 1.85 -5.44 -12.70
C ASP A 202 2.88 -6.58 -12.62
N THR A 203 4.02 -6.33 -11.98
CA THR A 203 5.05 -7.34 -11.73
C THR A 203 5.55 -7.20 -10.30
N LEU A 204 5.29 -8.21 -9.49
CA LEU A 204 5.68 -8.29 -8.09
C LEU A 204 6.90 -9.19 -7.97
N GLU A 205 7.90 -8.73 -7.22
CA GLU A 205 9.09 -9.51 -6.86
C GLU A 205 8.99 -9.95 -5.41
N TYR A 206 9.31 -11.22 -5.13
CA TYR A 206 9.22 -11.83 -3.82
C TYR A 206 10.60 -12.24 -3.30
N GLY A 207 10.75 -12.20 -1.98
CA GLY A 207 11.96 -12.64 -1.32
C GLY A 207 11.78 -12.81 0.18
N ARG A 208 12.70 -13.55 0.79
CA ARG A 208 12.70 -13.75 2.23
C ARG A 208 13.24 -12.52 2.93
N GLN A 209 12.49 -12.05 3.92
CA GLN A 209 12.88 -10.96 4.81
C GLN A 209 12.98 -11.50 6.24
N HIS A 210 14.05 -11.11 6.94
CA HIS A 210 14.25 -11.49 8.32
C HIS A 210 13.47 -10.56 9.25
N ILE A 211 12.41 -11.06 9.89
CA ILE A 211 11.52 -10.27 10.75
C ILE A 211 11.32 -11.02 12.07
N GLY A 212 11.69 -10.39 13.19
CA GLY A 212 11.45 -10.95 14.53
C GLY A 212 12.10 -12.33 14.76
N GLY A 213 13.25 -12.61 14.14
CA GLY A 213 13.97 -13.89 14.27
C GLY A 213 13.53 -14.99 13.30
N THR A 214 12.57 -14.72 12.40
CA THR A 214 12.10 -15.69 11.39
C THR A 214 12.23 -15.10 9.98
N ASP A 215 12.61 -15.93 9.01
CA ASP A 215 12.61 -15.55 7.61
C ASP A 215 11.24 -15.76 6.98
N PHE A 216 10.63 -14.67 6.52
CA PHE A 216 9.28 -14.65 5.98
C PHE A 216 9.29 -14.24 4.50
N LEU A 217 8.60 -14.99 3.64
CA LEU A 217 8.50 -14.69 2.22
C LEU A 217 7.46 -13.60 2.00
N LEU A 218 7.89 -12.45 1.48
CA LEU A 218 7.07 -11.27 1.25
C LEU A 218 7.33 -10.69 -0.13
N PRO A 219 6.39 -9.90 -0.68
CA PRO A 219 6.72 -8.96 -1.75
C PRO A 219 7.84 -8.02 -1.29
N LEU A 220 8.89 -7.88 -2.09
CA LEU A 220 9.95 -6.88 -1.92
C LEU A 220 9.57 -5.56 -2.58
N GLY A 221 8.77 -5.63 -3.65
CA GLY A 221 8.28 -4.48 -4.38
C GLY A 221 7.47 -4.91 -5.60
N SER A 222 6.90 -3.93 -6.29
CA SER A 222 6.21 -4.15 -7.55
C SER A 222 6.39 -3.01 -8.55
N GLU A 223 6.12 -3.27 -9.83
CA GLU A 223 6.06 -2.26 -10.87
C GLU A 223 4.78 -2.42 -11.69
N LEU A 224 3.84 -1.50 -11.46
CA LEU A 224 2.60 -1.36 -12.21
C LEU A 224 2.80 -0.36 -13.34
N ARG A 225 2.53 -0.80 -14.57
CA ARG A 225 2.58 0.01 -15.78
C ARG A 225 1.21 0.03 -16.43
N MET A 226 0.72 1.21 -16.75
CA MET A 226 -0.54 1.40 -17.45
C MET A 226 -0.33 2.29 -18.67
N ILE A 227 -0.80 1.83 -19.83
CA ILE A 227 -0.72 2.56 -21.09
C ILE A 227 -2.12 3.01 -21.46
N ASP A 228 -2.32 4.30 -21.70
CA ASP A 228 -3.61 4.84 -22.14
C ASP A 228 -3.85 4.64 -23.65
N MET A 229 -5.04 4.99 -24.12
CA MET A 229 -5.38 4.86 -25.56
C MET A 229 -4.57 5.77 -26.50
N TRP A 230 -3.79 6.71 -25.95
CA TRP A 230 -2.94 7.64 -26.70
C TRP A 230 -1.44 7.28 -26.61
N GLY A 231 -1.09 6.17 -25.93
CA GLY A 231 0.28 5.72 -25.75
C GLY A 231 1.06 6.47 -24.67
N ASN A 232 0.40 7.30 -23.86
CA ASN A 232 1.02 7.78 -22.62
C ASN A 232 1.06 6.65 -21.61
N GLU A 233 2.10 6.64 -20.80
CA GLU A 233 2.30 5.60 -19.82
C GLU A 233 2.47 6.17 -18.43
N ALA A 234 1.69 5.63 -17.49
CA ALA A 234 1.86 5.82 -16.06
C ALA A 234 2.58 4.60 -15.47
N ARG A 235 3.48 4.84 -14.53
CA ARG A 235 4.22 3.80 -13.83
C ARG A 235 4.27 4.09 -12.34
N ASN A 236 3.83 3.11 -11.55
CA ASN A 236 4.01 3.09 -10.10
C ASN A 236 5.03 2.03 -9.76
N ARG A 237 6.10 2.43 -9.07
CA ARG A 237 7.11 1.52 -8.55
C ARG A 237 6.98 1.48 -7.03
N ILE A 238 6.70 0.31 -6.49
CA ILE A 238 6.50 0.07 -5.07
C ILE A 238 7.74 -0.61 -4.49
N VAL A 239 8.16 -0.18 -3.31
CA VAL A 239 9.16 -0.87 -2.47
C VAL A 239 8.57 -1.07 -1.08
N PHE A 240 8.59 -2.31 -0.60
CA PHE A 240 8.24 -2.66 0.76
C PHE A 240 9.49 -2.67 1.63
N SER A 241 9.44 -1.99 2.77
CA SER A 241 10.57 -1.84 3.68
C SER A 241 10.10 -1.75 5.13
N GLY A 242 11.03 -1.86 6.08
CA GLY A 242 10.70 -1.71 7.50
C GLY A 242 9.63 -2.68 7.99
N CYS A 243 9.51 -3.85 7.35
CA CYS A 243 8.50 -4.83 7.70
C CYS A 243 8.70 -5.31 9.14
N ARG A 244 7.63 -5.30 9.92
CA ARG A 244 7.62 -5.67 11.34
C ARG A 244 6.39 -6.50 11.66
N GLN A 245 6.51 -7.34 12.69
CA GLN A 245 5.36 -8.07 13.19
C GLN A 245 4.38 -7.08 13.81
N TYR A 246 3.10 -7.19 13.46
CA TYR A 246 2.00 -6.48 14.06
C TYR A 246 1.86 -6.94 15.52
N ALA A 247 2.33 -6.11 16.44
CA ALA A 247 1.93 -6.19 17.83
C ALA A 247 0.55 -5.53 17.91
N GLY A 248 -0.50 -6.32 17.67
CA GLY A 248 -1.86 -5.88 17.89
C GLY A 248 -2.02 -5.46 19.35
N GLU A 249 -2.20 -4.15 19.52
CA GLU A 249 -2.54 -3.48 20.77
C GLU A 249 -1.46 -3.50 21.87
N SER A 250 -1.21 -2.32 22.42
CA SER A 250 -0.77 -2.17 23.80
C SER A 250 -1.53 -3.18 24.67
N PHE A 251 -0.82 -4.11 25.32
CA PHE A 251 -1.44 -4.99 26.31
C PHE A 251 -2.14 -4.11 27.37
N LEU A 252 -3.48 -4.02 27.32
CA LEU A 252 -4.27 -3.74 28.52
C LEU A 252 -4.14 -4.99 29.40
N SER A 253 -3.08 -5.01 30.21
CA SER A 253 -2.99 -5.93 31.34
C SER A 253 -4.08 -5.53 32.34
N PHE A 254 -5.13 -6.35 32.43
CA PHE A 254 -6.12 -6.28 33.51
C PHE A 254 -5.64 -6.96 34.81
N ALA A 255 -4.36 -7.37 34.87
CA ALA A 255 -3.77 -7.74 36.15
C ALA A 255 -3.47 -6.46 36.92
N ASP A 256 -3.94 -6.41 38.18
CA ASP A 256 -3.53 -5.36 39.11
C ASP A 256 -1.99 -5.30 39.10
N PRO A 257 -1.41 -4.10 38.87
CA PRO A 257 0.03 -3.97 38.90
C PRO A 257 0.56 -4.45 40.26
N PRO A 258 1.70 -5.18 40.29
CA PRO A 258 2.40 -5.39 41.54
C PRO A 258 2.66 -4.01 42.18
N PRO A 259 2.65 -3.90 43.52
CA PRO A 259 2.69 -2.63 44.25
C PRO A 259 3.90 -1.72 43.95
N ASP A 260 4.83 -2.16 43.09
CA ASP A 260 6.06 -1.47 42.69
C ASP A 260 6.11 -1.06 41.20
N SER A 261 5.01 -1.11 40.44
CA SER A 261 5.05 -0.63 39.03
C SER A 261 4.97 0.90 38.93
N GLU A 262 5.82 1.51 38.10
CA GLU A 262 5.71 2.93 37.74
C GLU A 262 4.31 3.27 37.22
N PRO A 263 3.73 4.44 37.59
CA PRO A 263 2.41 4.83 37.13
C PRO A 263 2.36 4.88 35.60
N ALA A 264 1.30 4.28 35.03
CA ALA A 264 1.03 4.33 33.61
C ALA A 264 1.03 5.80 33.11
N PRO A 265 1.59 6.09 31.92
CA PRO A 265 1.57 7.44 31.38
C PRO A 265 0.13 7.97 31.35
N LEU A 266 -0.07 9.13 31.98
CA LEU A 266 -1.36 9.82 31.99
C LEU A 266 -1.83 10.00 30.54
N THR A 267 -3.00 9.47 30.23
CA THR A 267 -3.64 9.67 28.92
C THR A 267 -3.91 11.17 28.76
N PRO A 268 -3.44 11.82 27.69
CA PRO A 268 -3.64 13.25 27.52
C PRO A 268 -5.14 13.61 27.56
N ALA A 269 -5.48 14.71 28.24
CA ALA A 269 -6.86 15.17 28.29
C ALA A 269 -7.29 15.69 26.91
N GLU A 270 -8.41 15.19 26.38
CA GLU A 270 -8.91 15.62 25.08
C GLU A 270 -9.62 16.99 25.20
N VAL A 271 -9.16 17.97 24.43
CA VAL A 271 -9.66 19.35 24.46
C VAL A 271 -10.17 19.76 23.08
N GLN A 272 -11.36 20.35 23.05
CA GLN A 272 -11.92 20.94 21.83
C GLN A 272 -11.48 22.39 21.66
N LEU A 273 -10.85 22.68 20.53
CA LEU A 273 -10.47 24.05 20.15
C LEU A 273 -11.52 24.67 19.23
N PRO A 274 -11.85 25.97 19.41
CA PRO A 274 -12.78 26.65 18.53
C PRO A 274 -12.14 26.92 17.16
N ALA A 275 -12.95 26.87 16.11
CA ALA A 275 -12.53 27.33 14.78
C ALA A 275 -12.21 28.84 14.78
N GLY A 276 -11.40 29.25 13.81
CA GLY A 276 -10.99 30.63 13.57
C GLY A 276 -9.81 31.11 14.40
N ILE A 277 -9.27 30.28 15.31
CA ILE A 277 -8.00 30.63 16.00
C ILE A 277 -6.83 30.59 15.02
N VAL A 278 -5.91 31.53 15.18
CA VAL A 278 -4.69 31.64 14.37
C VAL A 278 -3.51 31.09 15.15
N LEU A 279 -2.76 30.20 14.52
CA LEU A 279 -1.56 29.57 15.05
C LEU A 279 -0.35 30.05 14.23
N GLU A 280 0.56 30.79 14.86
CA GLU A 280 1.89 31.04 14.30
C GLU A 280 2.79 29.87 14.68
N VAL A 281 3.31 29.14 13.69
CA VAL A 281 4.14 27.94 13.93
C VAL A 281 5.44 27.98 13.15
N GLU A 282 6.42 27.21 13.60
CA GLU A 282 7.65 26.96 12.85
C GLU A 282 7.92 25.47 12.72
N LEU A 283 8.40 25.02 11.55
CA LEU A 283 8.76 23.61 11.35
C LEU A 283 9.96 23.22 12.22
N GLU A 284 9.87 22.09 12.93
CA GLU A 284 10.97 21.61 13.78
C GLU A 284 12.16 21.12 12.94
N ALA A 285 11.88 20.46 11.82
CA ALA A 285 12.88 19.84 10.97
C ALA A 285 12.93 20.47 9.59
N ARG A 286 14.11 20.38 8.96
CA ARG A 286 14.28 20.67 7.53
C ARG A 286 13.50 19.63 6.71
N LEU A 287 12.79 20.10 5.69
CA LEU A 287 12.12 19.26 4.70
C LEU A 287 12.80 19.38 3.33
N ASP A 288 13.32 18.27 2.79
CA ASP A 288 13.90 18.21 1.44
C ASP A 288 12.88 17.64 0.45
N LEU A 289 12.36 18.48 -0.46
CA LEU A 289 11.25 18.11 -1.34
C LEU A 289 11.67 17.14 -2.46
N ARG A 290 12.97 16.92 -2.62
CA ARG A 290 13.52 15.91 -3.55
C ARG A 290 13.32 14.49 -3.04
N THR A 291 13.35 14.28 -1.72
CA THR A 291 13.28 12.96 -1.07
C THR A 291 12.03 12.77 -0.21
N ALA A 292 11.31 13.86 0.08
CA ALA A 292 10.02 13.82 0.77
C ALA A 292 8.98 12.99 0.01
N ALA A 293 7.98 12.49 0.71
CA ALA A 293 6.85 11.78 0.14
C ALA A 293 5.54 12.30 0.73
N ILE A 294 4.45 12.18 -0.03
CA ILE A 294 3.10 12.30 0.51
C ILE A 294 2.97 11.27 1.64
N GLY A 295 2.38 11.68 2.75
CA GLY A 295 2.28 10.89 3.97
C GLY A 295 3.37 11.15 5.00
N ASP A 296 4.51 11.75 4.61
CA ASP A 296 5.60 12.06 5.54
C ASP A 296 5.12 12.94 6.70
N PRO A 297 5.50 12.61 7.95
CA PRO A 297 5.13 13.41 9.11
C PRO A 297 5.83 14.77 9.07
N VAL A 298 5.09 15.80 9.47
CA VAL A 298 5.56 17.17 9.58
C VAL A 298 5.21 17.68 10.96
N ILE A 299 6.23 18.06 11.73
CA ILE A 299 6.06 18.60 13.07
C ILE A 299 6.42 20.08 13.08
N ALA A 300 5.58 20.87 13.75
CA ALA A 300 5.78 22.29 13.95
C ALA A 300 5.58 22.67 15.42
N THR A 301 6.23 23.73 15.87
CA THR A 301 6.09 24.28 17.23
C THR A 301 5.32 25.59 17.19
N VAL A 302 4.37 25.79 18.09
CA VAL A 302 3.62 27.04 18.23
C VAL A 302 4.51 28.14 18.84
N LEU A 303 4.63 29.25 18.12
CA LEU A 303 5.53 30.36 18.46
C LEU A 303 5.00 31.27 19.57
N ARG A 304 3.66 31.37 19.69
CA ARG A 304 2.98 32.30 20.60
C ARG A 304 1.73 31.67 21.20
N SER A 305 1.50 31.90 22.50
CA SER A 305 0.28 31.44 23.16
C SER A 305 -0.95 32.09 22.51
N VAL A 306 -1.98 31.30 22.24
CA VAL A 306 -3.27 31.77 21.74
C VAL A 306 -4.21 31.98 22.90
N ARG A 307 -4.82 33.17 22.99
CA ARG A 307 -5.78 33.52 24.04
C ARG A 307 -7.11 33.95 23.44
N LYS A 308 -8.22 33.56 24.08
CA LYS A 308 -9.58 34.00 23.75
C LYS A 308 -10.31 34.36 25.03
N GLN A 309 -10.90 35.56 25.09
CA GLN A 309 -11.62 36.06 26.27
C GLN A 309 -10.83 35.92 27.59
N GLY A 310 -9.52 36.19 27.56
CA GLY A 310 -8.65 36.13 28.74
C GLY A 310 -8.16 34.72 29.13
N LYS A 311 -8.68 33.65 28.51
CA LYS A 311 -8.21 32.27 28.72
C LYS A 311 -7.18 31.88 27.66
N THR A 312 -6.08 31.26 28.07
CA THR A 312 -5.13 30.61 27.15
C THR A 312 -5.76 29.34 26.61
N LEU A 313 -5.82 29.23 25.28
CA LEU A 313 -6.35 28.07 24.57
C LEU A 313 -5.23 27.11 24.13
N VAL A 314 -4.08 27.68 23.77
CA VAL A 314 -2.89 26.95 23.30
C VAL A 314 -1.66 27.66 23.84
N ASP A 315 -0.71 26.93 24.40
CA ASP A 315 0.53 27.49 24.91
C ASP A 315 1.60 27.65 23.84
N LYS A 316 2.46 28.65 24.02
CA LYS A 316 3.73 28.72 23.28
C LYS A 316 4.53 27.44 23.56
N GLY A 317 5.10 26.85 22.52
CA GLY A 317 5.81 25.59 22.61
C GLY A 317 4.91 24.37 22.40
N ALA A 318 3.60 24.55 22.25
CA ALA A 318 2.69 23.47 21.85
C ALA A 318 3.19 22.80 20.56
N ARG A 319 3.13 21.47 20.53
CA ARG A 319 3.58 20.66 19.40
C ARG A 319 2.42 20.41 18.46
N LEU A 320 2.57 20.81 17.20
CA LEU A 320 1.60 20.60 16.14
C LEU A 320 2.10 19.52 15.19
N SER A 321 1.33 18.45 15.09
CA SER A 321 1.61 17.31 14.23
C SER A 321 0.72 17.33 12.98
N GLY A 322 1.35 17.07 11.85
CA GLY A 322 0.72 17.02 10.54
C GLY A 322 1.49 16.12 9.58
N ARG A 323 1.18 16.28 8.30
CA ARG A 323 1.82 15.52 7.23
C ARG A 323 1.79 16.25 5.90
N ILE A 324 2.62 15.79 4.97
CA ILE A 324 2.52 16.18 3.57
C ILE A 324 1.31 15.47 2.95
N HIS A 325 0.31 16.22 2.49
CA HIS A 325 -0.85 15.65 1.78
C HIS A 325 -0.73 15.79 0.26
N LYS A 326 0.21 16.61 -0.22
CA LYS A 326 0.42 16.87 -1.65
C LYS A 326 1.87 17.13 -1.93
N LEU A 327 2.38 16.54 -3.00
CA LEU A 327 3.68 16.82 -3.55
C LEU A 327 3.56 16.67 -5.07
N ASP A 328 3.97 17.68 -5.84
CA ASP A 328 4.04 17.61 -7.30
C ASP A 328 5.38 18.19 -7.77
N ARG A 329 6.13 17.36 -8.50
CA ARG A 329 7.48 17.65 -9.01
C ARG A 329 7.50 17.88 -10.53
N THR A 330 6.35 17.80 -11.20
CA THR A 330 6.27 17.87 -12.67
C THR A 330 6.51 19.27 -13.23
N ARG A 331 6.41 20.30 -12.38
CA ARG A 331 6.64 21.69 -12.77
C ARG A 331 8.14 21.98 -12.76
N SER A 332 8.66 22.50 -13.88
CA SER A 332 10.10 22.76 -14.02
C SER A 332 10.64 23.87 -13.10
N SER A 333 9.80 24.85 -12.75
CA SER A 333 10.21 26.05 -11.98
C SER A 333 9.96 25.95 -10.47
N TYR A 334 9.12 25.03 -10.01
CA TYR A 334 8.79 24.87 -8.59
C TYR A 334 8.25 23.47 -8.26
N PHE A 335 8.29 23.11 -7.00
CA PHE A 335 7.61 21.98 -6.38
C PHE A 335 6.33 22.52 -5.73
N ALA A 336 5.20 21.87 -5.94
CA ALA A 336 3.99 22.15 -5.16
C ALA A 336 3.97 21.21 -3.96
N VAL A 337 3.87 21.75 -2.74
CA VAL A 337 3.83 20.96 -1.49
C VAL A 337 2.69 21.43 -0.61
N GLY A 338 1.85 20.50 -0.14
CA GLY A 338 0.71 20.79 0.72
C GLY A 338 0.80 20.08 2.07
N PHE A 339 0.31 20.73 3.12
CA PHE A 339 0.38 20.24 4.50
C PHE A 339 -1.00 20.15 5.15
N THR A 340 -1.24 19.04 5.85
CA THR A 340 -2.41 18.86 6.70
C THR A 340 -1.92 18.74 8.13
N PHE A 341 -2.27 19.71 8.97
CA PHE A 341 -2.03 19.66 10.40
C PHE A 341 -3.31 19.32 11.13
N GLY A 342 -3.24 18.30 11.99
CA GLY A 342 -4.42 17.64 12.55
C GLY A 342 -4.41 17.50 14.07
N THR A 343 -3.24 17.48 14.70
CA THR A 343 -3.12 17.17 16.13
C THR A 343 -2.24 18.19 16.82
N LEU A 344 -2.70 18.70 17.96
CA LEU A 344 -1.97 19.64 18.80
C LEU A 344 -1.82 19.09 20.22
N GLU A 345 -0.60 19.08 20.73
CA GLU A 345 -0.26 18.60 22.07
C GLU A 345 0.36 19.72 22.91
N PHE A 346 -0.18 19.95 24.11
CA PHE A 346 0.27 21.01 25.01
C PHE A 346 -0.20 20.78 26.45
N ASP A 347 0.70 20.93 27.43
CA ASP A 347 0.38 20.85 28.87
C ASP A 347 -0.47 19.62 29.26
N GLY A 348 -0.10 18.43 28.73
CA GLY A 348 -0.85 17.19 28.93
C GLY A 348 -2.22 17.13 28.24
N ASN A 349 -2.57 18.12 27.43
CA ASN A 349 -3.77 18.14 26.60
C ASN A 349 -3.44 17.69 25.17
N HIS A 350 -4.45 17.11 24.54
CA HIS A 350 -4.47 16.72 23.13
C HIS A 350 -5.70 17.33 22.47
N ALA A 351 -5.52 18.00 21.34
CA ALA A 351 -6.61 18.56 20.56
C ALA A 351 -6.51 18.13 19.09
N VAL A 352 -7.62 17.65 18.55
CA VAL A 352 -7.78 17.43 17.11
C VAL A 352 -8.28 18.73 16.47
N ILE A 353 -7.64 19.14 15.38
CA ILE A 353 -7.99 20.35 14.64
C ILE A 353 -8.08 20.05 13.14
N ALA A 354 -8.87 20.85 12.44
CA ALA A 354 -8.69 21.06 11.00
C ALA A 354 -8.08 22.45 10.80
N SER A 355 -7.16 22.60 9.85
CA SER A 355 -6.46 23.86 9.64
C SER A 355 -6.24 24.19 8.16
N ARG A 356 -6.15 25.50 7.89
CA ARG A 356 -5.71 26.04 6.61
C ARG A 356 -4.48 26.92 6.78
N VAL A 357 -3.58 26.90 5.80
CA VAL A 357 -2.38 27.74 5.80
C VAL A 357 -2.77 29.14 5.31
N GLU A 358 -2.67 30.17 6.13
CA GLU A 358 -2.96 31.56 5.77
C GLU A 358 -1.73 32.35 5.32
N GLU A 359 -0.53 32.02 5.82
CA GLU A 359 0.71 32.67 5.39
C GLU A 359 1.90 31.71 5.51
N ALA A 360 2.94 31.97 4.73
CA ALA A 360 4.17 31.19 4.74
C ALA A 360 5.43 32.06 4.53
N GLY A 361 6.45 31.87 5.37
CA GLY A 361 7.74 32.56 5.28
C GLY A 361 7.88 33.78 6.21
N PRO A 362 8.79 34.74 5.90
CA PRO A 362 9.48 34.95 4.63
C PRO A 362 10.59 33.93 4.36
N PHE A 363 10.59 33.34 3.16
CA PHE A 363 11.66 32.48 2.65
C PHE A 363 11.90 32.76 1.16
N PHE A 364 13.17 32.85 0.76
CA PHE A 364 13.53 33.19 -0.62
C PHE A 364 13.25 32.06 -1.63
N GLY A 365 13.21 30.81 -1.14
CA GLY A 365 12.82 29.64 -1.93
C GLY A 365 11.33 29.60 -2.27
N LEU A 366 10.47 30.46 -1.69
CA LEU A 366 9.06 30.54 -2.09
C LEU A 366 8.89 31.31 -3.40
N TYR A 367 8.00 30.84 -4.26
CA TYR A 367 7.69 31.50 -5.53
C TYR A 367 6.81 32.74 -5.29
N ARG A 368 7.39 33.95 -5.47
CA ARG A 368 6.73 35.24 -5.14
C ARG A 368 5.39 35.46 -5.82
N ALA A 369 5.23 35.07 -7.09
CA ALA A 369 3.96 35.24 -7.83
C ALA A 369 2.81 34.42 -7.23
N TYR A 370 3.14 33.37 -6.47
CA TYR A 370 2.17 32.56 -5.75
C TYR A 370 2.10 32.91 -4.27
N ARG A 371 2.84 33.90 -3.74
CA ARG A 371 2.80 34.22 -2.30
C ARG A 371 1.41 34.65 -1.80
N ASN A 372 0.59 35.24 -2.69
CA ASN A 372 -0.78 35.68 -2.40
C ASN A 372 -1.87 34.73 -2.94
N SER A 373 -1.49 33.69 -3.72
CA SER A 373 -2.41 32.70 -4.31
C SER A 373 -2.09 31.24 -3.95
N ALA A 374 -0.98 30.97 -3.25
CA ALA A 374 -0.50 29.66 -2.74
C ALA A 374 -1.28 29.15 -1.52
N ILE A 375 -2.45 29.73 -1.26
CA ILE A 375 -3.39 29.26 -0.25
C ILE A 375 -4.64 28.73 -0.95
N GLN A 376 -4.50 28.32 -2.20
CA GLN A 376 -5.45 27.39 -2.78
C GLN A 376 -5.06 26.01 -2.26
N ASP A 377 -5.93 25.44 -1.41
CA ASP A 377 -5.84 24.09 -0.84
C ASP A 377 -4.55 23.80 -0.08
N ASN A 378 -4.12 24.70 0.83
CA ASN A 378 -2.95 24.51 1.71
C ASN A 378 -1.62 24.21 0.98
N THR A 379 -1.46 24.64 -0.28
CA THR A 379 -0.36 24.23 -1.15
C THR A 379 0.65 25.36 -1.44
N LEU A 380 1.89 25.21 -0.97
CA LEU A 380 3.00 26.11 -1.24
C LEU A 380 3.74 25.79 -2.55
N ALA A 381 4.18 26.84 -3.26
CA ALA A 381 5.07 26.72 -4.42
C ALA A 381 6.53 27.03 -4.04
N VAL A 382 7.39 26.02 -4.01
CA VAL A 382 8.80 26.11 -3.62
C VAL A 382 9.70 25.99 -4.86
N ARG A 383 10.55 26.98 -5.12
CA ARG A 383 11.43 27.03 -6.31
C ARG A 383 12.23 25.75 -6.47
N SER A 384 12.30 25.24 -7.69
CA SER A 384 13.07 24.03 -8.00
C SER A 384 14.58 24.20 -7.80
N THR A 385 15.08 25.44 -7.84
CA THR A 385 16.49 25.76 -7.52
C THR A 385 16.83 25.65 -6.03
N HIS A 386 15.82 25.68 -5.15
CA HIS A 386 15.95 25.56 -3.71
C HIS A 386 14.82 24.68 -3.15
N PRO A 387 14.79 23.37 -3.50
CA PRO A 387 13.65 22.49 -3.27
C PRO A 387 13.63 21.98 -1.81
N MET A 388 13.58 22.91 -0.87
CA MET A 388 13.60 22.62 0.56
C MET A 388 12.86 23.69 1.37
N LEU A 389 12.36 23.29 2.53
CA LEU A 389 11.96 24.20 3.61
C LEU A 389 12.92 24.00 4.79
N PRO A 390 13.53 25.07 5.33
CA PRO A 390 14.46 24.94 6.45
C PRO A 390 13.72 24.62 7.76
N ALA A 391 14.46 24.09 8.75
CA ALA A 391 13.99 24.13 10.13
C ALA A 391 13.78 25.60 10.55
N GLY A 392 12.77 25.86 11.37
CA GLY A 392 12.32 27.21 11.71
C GLY A 392 11.50 27.90 10.61
N PHE A 393 11.15 27.21 9.52
CA PHE A 393 10.29 27.77 8.49
C PHE A 393 8.90 28.08 9.06
N ARG A 394 8.47 29.34 8.92
CA ARG A 394 7.24 29.84 9.56
C ARG A 394 6.01 29.64 8.69
N LEU A 395 4.94 29.22 9.34
CA LEU A 395 3.59 29.13 8.79
C LEU A 395 2.64 29.87 9.73
N VAL A 396 1.64 30.54 9.16
CA VAL A 396 0.47 31.02 9.90
C VAL A 396 -0.68 30.14 9.47
N LEU A 397 -1.31 29.47 10.43
CA LEU A 397 -2.44 28.58 10.20
C LEU A 397 -3.70 29.17 10.83
N GLN A 398 -4.84 28.98 10.19
CA GLN A 398 -6.14 29.24 10.81
C GLN A 398 -6.88 27.93 10.98
N THR A 399 -7.39 27.68 12.18
CA THR A 399 -8.28 26.54 12.43
C THR A 399 -9.61 26.73 11.73
N ILE A 400 -10.15 25.66 11.17
CA ILE A 400 -11.45 25.63 10.50
C ILE A 400 -12.37 24.61 11.22
N PRO A 401 -13.70 24.71 11.04
CA PRO A 401 -14.59 23.69 11.56
C PRO A 401 -14.20 22.31 11.03
N ILE A 402 -14.12 21.33 11.91
CA ILE A 402 -13.96 19.93 11.50
C ILE A 402 -15.28 19.55 10.81
N SER A 403 -15.25 19.29 9.50
CA SER A 403 -16.44 18.80 8.81
C SER A 403 -16.84 17.44 9.38
N ASN A 404 -18.14 17.16 9.47
CA ASN A 404 -18.65 15.90 10.00
C ASN A 404 -18.23 14.66 9.17
N GLU A 405 -17.55 14.85 8.03
CA GLU A 405 -16.99 13.78 7.21
C GLU A 405 -15.66 13.23 7.75
N ALA A 406 -14.95 13.96 8.63
CA ALA A 406 -13.67 13.51 9.21
C ALA A 406 -13.82 12.65 10.47
N LYS A 407 -15.03 12.17 10.78
CA LYS A 407 -15.35 11.38 11.98
C LYS A 407 -15.55 9.88 11.73
N GLN A 408 -15.28 9.39 10.53
CA GLN A 408 -15.36 7.97 10.20
C GLN A 408 -13.99 7.39 9.91
#